data_AF-A0A6M0CT52-F1
#
_entry.id   AF-A0A6M0CT52-F1
#
_cell.length_a   1.000
_cell.length_b   1.000
_cell.length_c   1.000
_cell.angle_alpha   90.00
_cell.angle_beta   90.00
_cell.angle_gamma   90.00
#
_symmetry.space_group_name_H-M   'P 1'
#
loop_
_entity.id
_entity.type
_entity.pdbx_description
1 polymer ?
#
loop_
_entity_poly.entity_id
_entity_poly.type
_entity_poly.pdbx_seq_one_letter_code
_entity_poly.pdbx_strand_id
1 'polypeptide(L)'
;MSLENGVTCKLTNEKPNFKETCPDILFENKFKKKRDDVIVELEKVSRDKNKAYLYLIISGIFGILFIIGNKLYGTFIYGETSTYYWKRRIESIGIGITILIGAYYKFNRFRNKLKTIEMKKSRIDKVLKKYGVK
;
A
#
# COMPACT_ATOMS: atom_id res chain seq x y z
N MET A 1 13.68 -4.40 -24.86
CA MET A 1 13.43 -4.20 -26.31
C MET A 1 14.27 -3.01 -26.73
N SER A 2 15.43 -3.26 -27.34
CA SER A 2 16.18 -2.19 -28.00
C SER A 2 15.36 -1.74 -29.22
N LEU A 3 15.29 -0.43 -29.45
CA LEU A 3 14.65 0.16 -30.63
C LEU A 3 15.42 -0.14 -31.93
N GLU A 4 16.55 -0.83 -31.83
CA GLU A 4 17.45 -1.20 -32.92
C GLU A 4 16.82 -2.15 -33.96
N ASN A 5 15.71 -2.80 -33.61
CA ASN A 5 15.00 -3.76 -34.45
C ASN A 5 13.77 -3.15 -35.17
N GLY A 6 13.77 -1.83 -35.40
CA GLY A 6 12.70 -1.15 -36.16
C GLY A 6 12.72 -1.49 -37.65
N VAL A 7 11.53 -1.50 -38.26
CA VAL A 7 11.30 -1.74 -39.70
C VAL A 7 12.18 -0.79 -40.52
N THR A 8 12.97 -1.34 -41.45
CA THR A 8 13.80 -0.59 -42.38
C THR A 8 12.95 0.44 -43.12
N CYS A 9 13.42 1.68 -43.21
CA CYS A 9 12.66 2.72 -43.90
C CYS A 9 12.61 2.39 -45.40
N LYS A 10 11.43 2.04 -45.94
CA LYS A 10 11.28 1.57 -47.34
C LYS A 10 11.68 2.62 -48.38
N LEU A 11 11.69 3.90 -48.01
CA LEU A 11 12.07 5.03 -48.87
C LEU A 11 13.59 5.22 -48.98
N THR A 12 14.35 4.88 -47.94
CA THR A 12 15.81 5.13 -47.89
C THR A 12 16.63 3.84 -47.78
N ASN A 13 15.99 2.69 -47.54
CA ASN A 13 16.63 1.41 -47.22
C ASN A 13 17.60 1.46 -46.03
N GLU A 14 17.57 2.51 -45.22
CA GLU A 14 18.40 2.66 -44.03
C GLU A 14 17.68 2.12 -42.80
N LYS A 15 18.47 1.55 -41.87
CA LYS A 15 17.98 1.20 -40.54
C LYS A 15 17.68 2.48 -39.77
N PRO A 16 16.55 2.55 -39.05
CA PRO A 16 16.23 3.73 -38.27
C PRO A 16 17.28 3.93 -37.17
N ASN A 17 18.03 5.03 -37.25
CA ASN A 17 19.02 5.42 -36.26
C ASN A 17 18.33 6.24 -35.17
N PHE A 18 17.73 5.55 -34.20
CA PHE A 18 17.19 6.20 -33.01
C PHE A 18 18.35 6.54 -32.06
N LYS A 19 18.99 7.70 -32.26
CA LYS A 19 19.76 8.33 -31.17
C LYS A 19 18.77 8.54 -30.01
N GLU A 20 19.06 7.96 -28.85
CA GLU A 20 18.09 7.89 -27.77
C GLU A 20 17.39 9.23 -27.50
N THR A 21 16.08 9.16 -27.30
CA THR A 21 15.16 10.24 -26.88
C THR A 21 14.86 11.36 -27.89
N CYS A 22 13.59 11.78 -27.91
CA CYS A 22 13.18 13.02 -28.58
C CYS A 22 13.89 14.19 -27.88
N PRO A 23 14.66 15.01 -28.62
CA PRO A 23 15.53 16.05 -28.05
C PRO A 23 14.76 17.15 -27.31
N ASP A 24 13.53 17.47 -27.73
CA ASP A 24 12.70 18.53 -27.14
C ASP A 24 11.34 18.01 -26.65
N ILE A 25 11.33 17.20 -25.58
CA ILE A 25 10.08 16.95 -24.87
C ILE A 25 9.76 18.16 -23.99
N LEU A 26 8.87 19.01 -24.47
CA LEU A 26 8.13 19.93 -23.61
C LEU A 26 7.26 19.08 -22.68
N PHE A 27 7.63 19.00 -21.40
CA PHE A 27 6.77 18.47 -20.36
C PHE A 27 5.54 19.40 -20.24
N GLU A 28 4.53 19.11 -21.05
CA GLU A 28 3.25 19.81 -21.04
C GLU A 28 2.67 19.85 -19.63
N ASN A 29 1.78 20.82 -19.37
CA ASN A 29 1.10 21.02 -18.09
C ASN A 29 0.51 19.73 -17.49
N LYS A 30 0.12 18.76 -18.34
CA LYS A 30 -0.39 17.45 -17.94
C LYS A 30 0.63 16.60 -17.17
N PHE A 31 1.91 16.66 -17.52
CA PHE A 31 2.96 15.90 -16.83
C PHE A 31 3.30 16.52 -15.47
N LYS A 32 3.43 17.85 -15.43
CA LYS A 32 3.62 18.60 -14.17
C LYS A 32 2.46 18.36 -13.20
N LYS A 33 1.22 18.45 -13.69
CA LYS A 33 0.02 18.14 -12.90
C LYS A 33 0.06 16.72 -12.34
N LYS A 34 0.43 15.73 -13.16
CA LYS A 34 0.54 14.32 -12.72
C LYS A 34 1.63 14.12 -11.65
N ARG A 35 2.73 14.86 -11.71
CA ARG A 35 3.76 14.86 -10.66
C ARG A 35 3.20 15.43 -9.36
N ASP A 36 2.59 16.61 -9.44
CA ASP A 36 2.07 17.32 -8.28
C ASP A 36 0.94 16.53 -7.60
N ASP A 37 0.06 15.89 -8.38
CA ASP A 37 -0.98 14.98 -7.89
C ASP A 37 -0.39 13.81 -7.10
N VAL A 38 0.70 13.20 -7.58
CA VAL A 38 1.39 12.08 -6.89
C VAL A 38 2.03 12.55 -5.58
N ILE A 39 2.59 13.76 -5.54
CA ILE A 39 3.16 14.35 -4.31
C ILE A 39 2.06 14.59 -3.28
N VAL A 40 0.94 15.19 -3.68
CA VAL A 40 -0.21 15.43 -2.80
C VAL A 40 -0.81 14.11 -2.31
N GLU A 41 -0.91 13.09 -3.17
CA GLU A 41 -1.40 11.76 -2.76
C GLU A 41 -0.45 11.10 -1.75
N LEU A 42 0.86 11.22 -1.96
CA LEU A 42 1.88 10.70 -1.05
C LEU A 42 1.82 11.38 0.31
N GLU A 43 1.68 12.70 0.35
CA GLU A 43 1.56 13.45 1.61
C GLU A 43 0.29 13.06 2.38
N LYS A 44 -0.84 12.93 1.67
CA LYS A 44 -2.11 12.47 2.27
C LYS A 44 -1.96 11.09 2.91
N VAL A 45 -1.38 10.13 2.19
CA VAL A 45 -1.16 8.76 2.71
C VAL A 45 -0.12 8.77 3.83
N SER A 46 0.92 9.60 3.75
CA SER A 46 1.94 9.71 4.80
C SER A 46 1.34 10.22 6.12
N ARG A 47 0.44 11.22 6.08
CA ARG A 47 -0.27 11.68 7.29
C ARG A 47 -1.13 10.58 7.92
N ASP A 48 -1.72 9.72 7.11
CA ASP A 48 -2.54 8.61 7.61
C ASP A 48 -1.70 7.44 8.15
N LYS A 49 -0.36 7.47 8.02
CA LYS A 49 0.55 6.46 8.57
C LYS A 49 0.32 6.29 10.07
N ASN A 50 0.33 7.37 10.84
CA ASN A 50 0.16 7.30 12.29
C ASN A 50 -1.19 6.69 12.66
N LYS A 51 -2.26 7.03 11.92
CA LYS A 51 -3.60 6.45 12.13
C LYS A 51 -3.62 4.96 11.83
N ALA A 52 -2.98 4.52 10.75
CA ALA A 52 -2.91 3.10 10.37
C ALA A 52 -2.14 2.27 11.41
N TYR A 53 -1.02 2.79 11.93
CA TYR A 53 -0.25 2.15 12.99
C TYR A 53 -0.99 2.14 14.33
N LEU A 54 -1.58 3.26 14.73
CA LEU A 54 -2.40 3.34 15.95
C LEU A 54 -3.56 2.35 15.90
N TYR A 55 -4.28 2.30 14.77
CA TYR A 55 -5.38 1.35 14.59
C TYR A 55 -4.90 -0.10 14.71
N LEU A 56 -3.75 -0.44 14.12
CA LEU A 56 -3.16 -1.78 14.23
C LEU A 56 -2.81 -2.12 15.68
N ILE A 57 -2.16 -1.21 16.41
CA ILE A 57 -1.74 -1.42 17.80
C ILE A 57 -2.97 -1.59 18.70
N ILE A 58 -3.93 -0.66 18.62
CA ILE A 58 -5.14 -0.68 19.46
C ILE A 58 -5.94 -1.95 19.18
N SER A 59 -6.21 -2.25 17.91
CA SER A 59 -6.95 -3.46 17.54
C SER A 59 -6.18 -4.73 17.92
N GLY A 60 -4.85 -4.70 17.84
CA GLY A 60 -3.96 -5.76 18.29
C GLY A 60 -4.12 -6.06 19.78
N ILE A 61 -4.07 -5.02 20.61
CA ILE A 61 -4.25 -5.12 22.07
C ILE A 61 -5.63 -5.72 22.38
N PHE A 62 -6.71 -5.18 21.79
CA PHE A 62 -8.06 -5.71 22.02
C PHE A 62 -8.19 -7.17 21.56
N GLY A 63 -7.71 -7.50 20.36
CA GLY A 63 -7.76 -8.87 19.85
C GLY A 63 -7.05 -9.87 20.77
N ILE A 64 -5.87 -9.51 21.28
CA ILE A 64 -5.11 -10.33 22.23
C ILE A 64 -5.85 -10.45 23.57
N LEU A 65 -6.43 -9.35 24.08
CA LEU A 65 -7.22 -9.36 25.31
C LEU A 65 -8.44 -10.30 25.19
N PHE A 66 -9.12 -10.34 24.05
CA PHE A 66 -10.24 -11.26 23.82
C PHE A 66 -9.82 -12.74 23.76
N ILE A 67 -8.57 -13.03 23.37
CA ILE A 67 -8.03 -14.39 23.28
C ILE A 67 -7.51 -14.87 24.63
N ILE A 68 -6.68 -14.07 25.30
CA ILE A 68 -5.96 -14.46 26.52
C ILE A 68 -6.76 -14.09 27.78
N GLY A 69 -7.37 -12.90 27.78
CA GLY A 69 -8.12 -12.37 28.91
C GLY A 69 -9.47 -13.06 29.15
N ASN A 70 -9.92 -13.90 28.22
CA ASN A 70 -11.21 -14.58 28.33
C ASN A 70 -11.32 -15.53 29.51
N LYS A 71 -10.19 -16.08 29.99
CA LYS A 71 -10.19 -16.98 31.15
C LYS A 71 -10.60 -16.20 32.39
N LEU A 72 -9.91 -15.10 32.68
CA LEU A 72 -10.22 -14.20 33.80
C LEU A 72 -11.63 -13.62 33.67
N TYR A 73 -12.02 -13.21 32.47
CA TYR A 73 -13.33 -12.61 32.24
C TYR A 73 -14.48 -13.64 32.43
N GLY A 74 -14.28 -14.86 31.95
CA GLY A 74 -15.26 -15.94 32.07
C GLY A 74 -15.46 -16.43 33.50
N THR A 75 -14.38 -16.52 34.28
CA THR A 75 -14.46 -16.95 35.69
C THR A 75 -15.07 -15.88 36.59
N PHE A 76 -14.76 -14.60 36.35
CA PHE A 76 -15.28 -13.49 37.15
C PHE A 76 -16.79 -13.27 36.97
N ILE A 77 -17.32 -13.46 35.75
CA ILE A 77 -18.73 -13.16 35.45
C ILE A 77 -19.66 -14.37 35.63
N TYR A 78 -19.24 -15.58 35.26
CA TYR A 78 -20.15 -16.72 35.14
C TYR A 78 -19.83 -17.91 36.05
N GLY A 79 -18.70 -17.88 36.75
CA GLY A 79 -18.20 -19.02 37.53
C GLY A 79 -17.68 -20.17 36.65
N GLU A 80 -16.67 -20.89 37.14
CA GLU A 80 -15.98 -21.97 36.38
C GLU A 80 -16.87 -23.18 36.07
N THR A 81 -17.98 -23.36 36.80
CA THR A 81 -18.84 -24.55 36.72
C THR A 81 -19.99 -24.43 35.72
N SER A 82 -20.14 -23.28 35.04
CA SER A 82 -21.20 -23.08 34.06
C SER A 82 -21.00 -23.90 32.79
N THR A 83 -22.04 -24.63 32.35
CA THR A 83 -22.05 -25.40 31.10
C THR A 83 -21.78 -24.54 29.86
N TYR A 84 -22.03 -23.23 29.93
CA TYR A 84 -21.81 -22.28 28.85
C TYR A 84 -20.39 -21.69 28.80
N TYR A 85 -19.55 -22.00 29.79
CA TYR A 85 -18.18 -21.47 29.91
C TYR A 85 -17.37 -21.71 28.63
N TRP A 86 -17.31 -22.96 28.16
CA TRP A 86 -16.54 -23.33 26.97
C TRP A 86 -17.07 -22.70 25.69
N LYS A 87 -18.39 -22.65 25.52
CA LYS A 87 -19.02 -22.03 24.35
C LYS A 87 -18.66 -20.54 24.25
N ARG A 88 -18.83 -19.79 25.33
CA ARG A 88 -18.49 -18.34 25.38
C ARG A 88 -17.00 -18.09 25.18
N ARG A 89 -16.15 -18.99 25.67
CA ARG A 89 -14.70 -18.90 25.49
C ARG A 89 -14.30 -19.03 24.02
N ILE A 90 -14.89 -19.99 23.30
CA ILE A 90 -14.65 -20.15 21.86
C ILE A 90 -15.16 -18.93 21.09
N GLU A 91 -16.36 -18.42 21.43
CA GLU A 91 -16.91 -17.20 20.84
C GLU A 91 -15.97 -15.99 21.00
N SER A 92 -15.42 -15.79 22.21
CA SER A 92 -14.51 -14.66 22.47
C SER A 92 -13.21 -14.76 21.67
N ILE A 93 -12.66 -15.97 21.55
CA ILE A 93 -11.45 -16.21 20.74
C ILE A 93 -11.75 -15.90 19.27
N GLY A 94 -12.90 -16.35 18.76
CA GLY A 94 -13.35 -16.05 17.40
C GLY A 94 -13.45 -14.55 17.13
N ILE A 95 -14.01 -13.79 18.09
CA ILE A 95 -14.07 -12.32 18.02
C ILE A 95 -12.65 -11.73 17.98
N GLY A 96 -11.76 -12.16 18.88
CA GLY A 96 -10.38 -11.68 18.93
C GLY A 96 -9.62 -11.92 17.63
N ILE A 97 -9.72 -13.12 17.05
CA ILE A 97 -9.12 -13.46 15.76
C ILE A 97 -9.66 -12.57 14.64
N THR A 98 -10.98 -12.35 14.60
CA THR A 98 -11.61 -11.52 13.56
C THR A 98 -11.12 -10.07 13.61
N ILE A 99 -10.96 -9.51 14.80
CA ILE A 99 -10.39 -8.16 15.00
C ILE A 99 -8.96 -8.10 14.46
N LEU A 100 -8.13 -9.09 14.78
CA LEU A 100 -6.74 -9.14 14.33
C LEU A 100 -6.63 -9.24 12.81
N ILE A 101 -7.44 -10.10 12.18
CA ILE A 101 -7.48 -10.23 10.71
C ILE A 101 -7.89 -8.90 10.07
N GLY A 102 -8.94 -8.26 10.58
CA GLY A 102 -9.39 -6.95 10.07
C GLY A 102 -8.32 -5.87 10.19
N ALA A 103 -7.63 -5.82 11.33
CA ALA A 103 -6.52 -4.91 11.58
C ALA A 103 -5.35 -5.14 10.62
N TYR A 104 -4.96 -6.40 10.43
CA TYR A 104 -3.92 -6.79 9.50
C TYR A 104 -4.27 -6.42 8.06
N TYR A 105 -5.49 -6.70 7.61
CA TYR A 105 -5.94 -6.38 6.25
C TYR A 105 -5.90 -4.87 5.98
N LYS A 106 -6.41 -4.06 6.91
CA LYS A 106 -6.39 -2.60 6.78
C LYS A 106 -4.97 -2.04 6.74
N PHE A 107 -4.07 -2.55 7.59
CA PHE A 107 -2.66 -2.17 7.58
C PHE A 107 -1.94 -2.58 6.29
N ASN A 108 -2.20 -3.80 5.80
CA ASN A 108 -1.60 -4.28 4.56
C ASN A 108 -2.08 -3.46 3.35
N ARG A 109 -3.37 -3.11 3.31
CA ARG A 109 -3.92 -2.19 2.29
C ARG A 109 -3.24 -0.83 2.32
N PHE A 110 -2.99 -0.28 3.50
CA PHE A 110 -2.23 0.96 3.67
C PHE A 110 -0.81 0.83 3.10
N ARG A 111 -0.06 -0.22 3.46
CA ARG A 111 1.31 -0.45 2.93
C ARG A 111 1.33 -0.61 1.42
N ASN A 112 0.38 -1.36 0.85
CA ASN A 112 0.28 -1.54 -0.60
C ASN A 112 -0.03 -0.24 -1.33
N LYS A 113 -0.89 0.62 -0.77
CA LYS A 113 -1.18 1.94 -1.33
C LYS A 113 0.07 2.82 -1.32
N LEU A 114 0.79 2.86 -0.20
CA LEU A 114 2.02 3.64 -0.06
C LEU A 114 3.08 3.20 -1.07
N LYS A 115 3.34 1.88 -1.17
CA LYS A 115 4.27 1.30 -2.16
C LYS A 115 3.88 1.65 -3.60
N THR A 116 2.57 1.65 -3.92
CA THR A 116 2.09 2.00 -5.26
C THR A 116 2.38 3.46 -5.60
N ILE A 117 2.17 4.38 -4.66
CA ILE A 117 2.43 5.81 -4.87
C ILE A 117 3.94 6.07 -4.98
N GLU A 118 4.76 5.44 -4.14
CA GLU A 118 6.23 5.53 -4.24
C GLU A 118 6.74 5.02 -5.58
N MET A 119 6.19 3.91 -6.10
CA MET A 119 6.53 3.43 -7.44
C MET A 119 6.12 4.42 -8.54
N LYS A 120 4.95 5.06 -8.44
CA LYS A 120 4.52 6.10 -9.39
C LYS A 120 5.49 7.28 -9.36
N LYS A 121 5.87 7.75 -8.17
CA LYS A 121 6.85 8.83 -7.98
C LYS A 121 8.19 8.46 -8.61
N SER A 122 8.73 7.28 -8.29
CA SER A 122 10.00 6.79 -8.83
C SER A 122 10.00 6.71 -10.37
N ARG A 123 8.88 6.31 -10.99
CA ARG A 123 8.76 6.31 -12.46
C ARG A 123 8.81 7.72 -13.04
N ILE A 124 8.13 8.69 -12.42
CA ILE A 124 8.14 10.09 -12.85
C ILE A 124 9.54 10.66 -12.71
N ASP A 125 10.21 10.43 -11.56
CA ASP A 125 11.57 10.91 -11.29
C ASP A 125 12.59 10.31 -12.28
N LYS A 126 12.44 9.04 -12.66
CA LYS A 126 13.28 8.39 -13.69
C LYS A 126 13.13 9.06 -15.07
N VAL A 127 11.91 9.41 -15.45
CA VAL A 127 11.66 10.13 -16.71
C VAL A 127 12.28 11.52 -16.64
N LEU A 128 12.00 12.30 -15.59
CA LEU A 128 12.58 13.64 -15.40
C LEU A 128 14.11 13.63 -15.45
N LYS A 129 14.74 12.67 -14.77
CA LYS A 129 16.19 12.49 -14.78
C LYS A 129 16.75 12.19 -16.18
N LYS A 130 16.02 11.45 -17.02
CA LYS A 130 16.44 11.14 -18.39
C LYS A 130 16.48 12.40 -19.28
N TYR A 131 15.62 13.38 -19.00
CA TYR A 131 15.52 14.64 -19.75
C TYR A 131 16.25 15.82 -19.07
N GLY A 132 17.06 15.57 -18.03
CA GLY A 132 17.82 16.61 -17.34
C GLY A 132 16.98 17.65 -16.59
N VAL A 133 15.68 17.41 -16.43
CA VAL A 133 14.76 18.29 -15.71
C VAL A 133 14.80 17.91 -14.23
N LYS A 134 15.27 18.83 -13.38
CA LYS A 134 15.24 18.70 -11.91
C LYS A 134 13.83 18.91 -11.37
#